data_AF-K1TXK8-F1
#
_entry.id   AF-K1TXK8-F1
#
_cell.length_a   1.000
_cell.length_b   1.000
_cell.length_c   1.000
_cell.angle_alpha   90.00
_cell.angle_beta   90.00
_cell.angle_gamma   90.00
#
_symmetry.space_group_name_H-M   'P 1'
#
loop_
_entity.id
_entity.type
_entity.pdbx_description
1 polymer ?
#
loop_
_entity_poly.entity_id
_entity_poly.type
_entity_poly.pdbx_seq_one_letter_code
_entity_poly.pdbx_strand_id
1 'polypeptide(L)' 'MYAVILTGGKQYSVKVGDSIFVEKLNAEADSEVTFEKVLAVGEEGAVKVGAPVVEGA' A
#
# COMPACT_ATOMS: atom_id res chain seq x y z
N MET A 1 12.86 -0.54 0.22
CA MET A 1 11.59 -1.07 0.75
C MET A 1 10.46 -0.72 -0.21
N TYR A 2 9.56 -1.67 -0.49
CA TYR A 2 8.36 -1.46 -1.29
C TYR A 2 7.17 -2.20 -0.65
N ALA A 3 5.95 -1.79 -0.96
CA ALA A 3 4.74 -2.47 -0.52
C ALA A 3 3.76 -2.66 -1.68
N VAL A 4 2.90 -3.67 -1.58
CA VAL A 4 1.76 -3.84 -2.47
C VAL A 4 0.50 -3.55 -1.66
N ILE A 5 -0.22 -2.48 -2.02
CA ILE A 5 -1.45 -2.06 -1.34
C ILE A 5 -2.68 -2.33 -2.20
N LEU A 6 -3.83 -2.56 -1.56
CA LEU A 6 -5.12 -2.68 -2.21
C LEU A 6 -6.02 -1.48 -1.88
N THR A 7 -6.40 -0.72 -2.90
CA THR A 7 -7.35 0.39 -2.78
C THR A 7 -8.16 0.52 -4.07
N GLY A 8 -9.41 0.99 -3.98
CA GLY A 8 -10.29 1.15 -5.15
C GLY A 8 -10.52 -0.14 -5.95
N GLY A 9 -10.38 -1.33 -5.33
CA GLY A 9 -10.47 -2.62 -6.01
C GLY A 9 -9.27 -2.98 -6.89
N LYS A 10 -8.18 -2.20 -6.85
CA LYS A 10 -6.94 -2.40 -7.61
C LYS A 10 -5.75 -2.59 -6.67
N GLN A 11 -4.70 -3.21 -7.18
CA GLN A 11 -3.44 -3.40 -6.45
C GLN A 11 -2.37 -2.47 -7.00
N TYR A 12 -1.61 -1.85 -6.10
CA TYR A 12 -0.54 -0.90 -6.43
C TYR A 12 0.75 -1.28 -5.73
N SER A 13 1.85 -1.35 -6.48
CA SER A 13 3.19 -1.43 -5.90
C SER A 13 3.70 -0.01 -5.64
N VAL A 14 4.13 0.26 -4.41
CA VAL A 14 4.53 1.59 -3.94
C VAL A 14 5.87 1.55 -3.22
N LYS A 15 6.62 2.63 -3.31
CA LYS A 15 7.85 2.91 -2.56
C LYS A 15 7.75 4.30 -1.93
N VAL A 16 8.58 4.53 -0.93
CA VAL A 16 8.70 5.86 -0.31
C VAL A 16 9.10 6.87 -1.38
N GLY A 17 8.32 7.95 -1.51
CA GLY A 17 8.51 9.02 -2.50
C GLY A 17 7.71 8.83 -3.80
N ASP A 18 7.02 7.71 -3.99
CA ASP A 18 6.20 7.52 -5.18
C ASP A 18 4.94 8.41 -5.15
N SER A 19 4.61 8.99 -6.30
CA SER A 19 3.30 9.58 -6.56
C SER A 19 2.47 8.62 -7.40
N ILE A 20 1.32 8.18 -6.88
CA ILE A 20 0.44 7.22 -7.54
C ILE A 20 -0.93 7.81 -7.80
N PHE A 21 -1.55 7.39 -8.91
CA PHE A 21 -2.96 7.68 -9.20
C PHE A 21 -3.84 6.54 -8.72
N VAL A 22 -4.74 6.85 -7.80
CA VAL A 22 -5.71 5.90 -7.22
C VAL A 22 -7.13 6.40 -7.46
N GLU A 23 -8.10 5.53 -7.24
CA GLU A 23 -9.51 5.91 -7.22
C GLU A 23 -9.79 6.96 -6.13
N LYS A 24 -10.91 7.68 -6.26
CA LYS A 24 -11.29 8.76 -5.34
C LYS A 24 -11.35 8.24 -3.89
N LEU A 25 -10.60 8.91 -3.01
CA LEU A 25 -10.60 8.66 -1.57
C LEU A 25 -11.52 9.64 -0.86
N ASN A 26 -12.10 9.21 0.27
CA ASN A 26 -12.85 10.09 1.16
C ASN A 26 -11.90 10.77 2.15
N ALA A 27 -11.03 11.62 1.63
CA ALA A 27 -10.00 12.33 2.36
C ALA A 27 -9.87 13.76 1.82
N GLU A 28 -9.55 14.71 2.69
CA GLU A 28 -9.29 16.09 2.30
C GLU A 28 -7.94 16.20 1.59
N ALA A 29 -7.77 17.23 0.76
CA ALA A 29 -6.47 17.51 0.15
C ALA A 29 -5.39 17.71 1.24
N ASP A 30 -4.18 17.24 0.95
CA ASP A 30 -3.02 17.28 1.85
C ASP A 30 -3.17 16.54 3.19
N SER A 31 -4.27 15.80 3.39
CA SER A 31 -4.44 14.94 4.56
C SER A 31 -3.66 13.63 4.43
N GLU A 32 -3.18 13.13 5.57
CA GLU A 32 -2.58 11.80 5.63
C GLU A 32 -3.66 10.71 5.49
N VAL A 33 -3.36 9.70 4.67
CA VAL A 33 -4.25 8.55 4.45
C VAL A 33 -3.49 7.26 4.77
N THR A 34 -4.11 6.41 5.60
CA THR A 34 -3.59 5.07 5.90
C THR A 34 -4.29 4.03 5.05
N PHE A 35 -3.52 3.19 4.34
CA PHE A 35 -4.06 2.06 3.59
C PHE A 35 -3.97 0.77 4.41
N GLU A 36 -5.10 0.31 4.93
CA GLU A 36 -5.14 -0.87 5.84
C GLU A 36 -4.84 -2.20 5.13
N LYS A 37 -5.02 -2.27 3.81
CA LYS A 37 -4.87 -3.52 3.05
C LYS A 37 -3.51 -3.57 2.37
N VAL A 38 -2.50 -3.99 3.11
CA VAL A 38 -1.17 -4.30 2.58
C VAL A 38 -1.09 -5.80 2.26
N LEU A 39 -0.85 -6.14 1.01
CA LEU A 39 -0.78 -7.51 0.50
C LEU A 39 0.63 -8.10 0.56
N ALA A 40 1.65 -7.25 0.40
CA ALA A 40 3.04 -7.66 0.51
C ALA A 40 3.93 -6.48 0.91
N VAL A 41 5.04 -6.77 1.58
CA VAL A 41 6.09 -5.81 1.91
C VAL A 41 7.44 -6.43 1.55
N GLY A 42 8.23 -5.74 0.74
CA GLY A 42 9.56 -6.17 0.34
C GLY A 42 10.65 -5.26 0.89
N GLU A 43 11.65 -5.87 1.51
CA GLU A 43 12.90 -5.26 1.98
C GLU A 43 14.08 -6.00 1.34
N GLU A 44 15.29 -5.43 1.42
CA GLU A 44 16.46 -6.01 0.75
C GLU A 44 16.69 -7.48 1.15
N GLY A 45 16.48 -8.40 0.19
CA GLY A 45 16.64 -9.83 0.38
C GLY A 45 15.45 -10.58 1.00
N ALA A 46 14.37 -9.90 1.40
CA ALA A 46 13.20 -10.53 2.02
C ALA A 46 11.87 -9.95 1.54
N VAL A 47 10.87 -10.80 1.32
CA VAL A 47 9.50 -10.39 1.01
C VAL A 47 8.54 -11.06 1.98
N LYS A 48 7.75 -10.26 2.68
CA LYS A 48 6.61 -10.71 3.48
C LYS A 48 5.37 -10.66 2.59
N VAL A 49 4.72 -11.80 2.40
CA VAL A 49 3.49 -11.91 1.62
C VAL A 49 2.35 -12.25 2.57
N GLY A 50 1.27 -11.47 2.49
CA GLY A 50 0.06 -11.66 3.28
C GLY A 50 -0.83 -12.78 2.76
N ALA A 51 -1.63 -13.37 3.65
CA ALA A 51 -2.63 -14.37 3.31
C ALA A 51 -3.88 -14.20 4.21
N PRO A 52 -4.77 -13.21 3.94
CA PRO A 52 -4.86 -12.40 2.72
C PRO A 52 -4.10 -11.05 2.76
N VAL A 53 -3.71 -10.57 3.95
CA VAL A 53 -2.99 -9.31 4.16
C VAL A 53 -1.80 -9.54 5.09
N VAL A 54 -0.83 -8.63 5.10
CA VAL A 54 0.28 -8.64 6.05
C VAL A 54 -0.20 -8.00 7.34
N GLU A 55 -0.23 -8.77 8.44
CA GLU A 55 -0.67 -8.25 9.74
C GLU A 55 0.31 -7.20 10.29
N GLY A 56 -0.21 -6.07 10.76
CA GLY A 56 0.57 -4.99 11.36
C GLY A 56 1.41 -4.14 10.39
N ALA A 57 1.15 -4.27 9.09
CA ALA A 57 1.74 -3.45 8.04
C ALA A 57 0.99 -2.12 7.84
#